data_AF-A0AAJ1X848-F1
#
_entry.id   AF-A0AAJ1X848-F1
#
_cell.length_a   1.000
_cell.length_b   1.000
_cell.length_c   1.000
_cell.angle_alpha   90.00
_cell.angle_beta   90.00
_cell.angle_gamma   90.00
#
_symmetry.space_group_name_H-M   'P 1'
#
loop_
_entity.id
_entity.type
_entity.pdbx_description
1 polymer ?
#
loop_
_entity_poly.entity_id
_entity_poly.type
_entity_poly.pdbx_seq_one_letter_code
_entity_poly.pdbx_strand_id
1 'polypeptide(L)'
;GIRLFERTTRRLALTEAGTAFYRTCAQVLTDLEEAETVLAVQQNEPVGRLRVDAPATFGRLRVWPPLLRFAERHPRLRPHVSFTDRFVDLLDEGIDVAVRIGGPDHWPASIGCRHLGRERLLFCAS
;
A
#
# COMPACT_ATOMS: atom_id res chain seq x y z
N GLY A 1 13.92 16.15 27.74
CA GLY A 1 13.34 15.31 26.67
C GLY A 1 14.38 15.06 25.60
N ILE A 2 14.37 13.90 24.97
CA ILE A 2 15.29 13.55 23.86
C ILE A 2 14.76 14.18 22.57
N ARG A 3 15.64 14.79 21.75
CA ARG A 3 15.25 15.32 20.44
C ARG A 3 15.09 14.15 19.48
N LEU A 4 13.88 13.99 18.94
CA LEU A 4 13.60 12.96 17.93
C LEU A 4 13.79 13.50 16.50
N PHE A 5 13.60 14.81 16.32
CA PHE A 5 13.71 15.47 15.03
C PHE A 5 14.79 16.55 15.05
N GLU A 6 15.53 16.63 13.96
CA GLU A 6 16.33 17.79 13.58
C GLU A 6 15.57 18.59 12.52
N ARG A 7 15.29 19.86 12.84
CA ARG A 7 14.53 20.76 11.98
C ARG A 7 15.35 22.01 11.68
N THR A 8 15.46 22.34 10.41
CA THR A 8 15.89 23.65 9.91
C THR A 8 14.70 24.34 9.23
N THR A 9 14.86 25.57 8.77
CA THR A 9 13.82 26.28 8.00
C THR A 9 13.50 25.62 6.65
N ARG A 10 14.33 24.68 6.18
CA ARG A 10 14.19 24.02 4.87
C ARG A 10 14.09 22.50 4.93
N ARG A 11 14.36 21.86 6.08
CA ARG A 11 14.40 20.40 6.18
C ARG A 11 13.99 19.90 7.56
N LEU A 12 13.29 18.78 7.59
CA LEU A 12 12.97 18.00 8.78
C LEU A 12 13.55 16.60 8.60
N ALA A 13 14.35 16.12 9.55
CA ALA A 13 14.95 14.80 9.55
C ALA A 13 14.81 14.14 10.93
N LEU A 14 14.79 12.82 10.97
CA LEU A 14 14.87 12.08 12.24
C LEU A 14 16.32 12.08 12.73
N THR A 15 16.49 12.24 14.03
CA THR A 15 17.74 11.90 14.73
C THR A 15 17.92 10.39 14.81
N GLU A 16 19.08 9.92 15.26
CA GLU A 16 19.30 8.50 15.55
C GLU A 16 18.29 7.98 16.59
N ALA A 17 18.08 8.73 17.68
CA ALA A 17 17.08 8.42 18.70
C ALA A 17 15.64 8.43 18.12
N GLY A 18 15.33 9.38 17.24
CA GLY A 18 14.06 9.44 16.53
C GLY A 18 13.83 8.24 15.61
N THR A 19 14.88 7.78 14.94
CA THR A 19 14.85 6.61 14.06
C THR A 19 14.63 5.33 14.85
N ALA A 20 15.33 5.16 15.99
CA ALA A 20 15.15 4.01 16.87
C ALA A 20 13.73 4.00 17.46
N PHE A 21 13.26 5.14 17.97
CA PHE A 21 11.91 5.27 18.52
C PHE A 21 10.83 5.00 17.47
N TYR A 22 10.96 5.58 16.27
CA TYR A 22 10.05 5.33 15.15
C TYR A 22 9.98 3.84 14.81
N ARG A 23 11.12 3.16 14.68
CA ARG A 23 11.15 1.72 14.37
C ARG A 23 10.40 0.90 15.41
N THR A 24 10.66 1.13 16.69
CA THR A 24 9.99 0.40 17.77
C THR A 24 8.49 0.67 17.78
N CYS A 25 8.08 1.94 17.70
CA CYS A 25 6.66 2.28 17.69
C CYS A 25 5.95 1.75 16.46
N ALA A 26 6.57 1.83 15.28
CA ALA A 26 6.02 1.26 14.05
C ALA A 26 5.81 -0.25 14.20
N GLN A 27 6.80 -0.98 14.74
CA GLN A 27 6.67 -2.42 14.98
C GLN A 27 5.53 -2.74 15.95
N VAL A 28 5.46 -2.06 17.09
CA VAL A 28 4.39 -2.28 18.10
C VAL A 28 2.99 -2.03 17.52
N LEU A 29 2.86 -1.00 16.68
CA LEU A 29 1.59 -0.71 16.00
C LEU A 29 1.25 -1.79 14.97
N THR A 30 2.24 -2.28 14.22
CA THR A 30 2.08 -3.42 13.30
C THR A 30 1.63 -4.68 14.04
N ASP A 31 2.30 -5.04 15.13
CA ASP A 31 1.97 -6.23 15.92
C ASP A 31 0.54 -6.14 16.48
N LEU A 32 0.10 -4.94 16.88
CA LEU A 32 -1.27 -4.70 17.34
C LEU A 32 -2.28 -4.86 16.19
N GLU A 33 -2.01 -4.28 15.02
CA GLU A 33 -2.85 -4.43 13.81
C GLU A 33 -2.96 -5.92 13.41
N GLU A 34 -1.88 -6.69 13.51
CA GLU A 34 -1.87 -8.13 13.24
C GLU A 34 -2.74 -8.90 14.25
N ALA A 35 -2.62 -8.61 15.54
CA ALA A 35 -3.43 -9.25 16.58
C ALA A 35 -4.93 -8.98 16.39
N GLU A 36 -5.31 -7.76 16.03
CA GLU A 36 -6.69 -7.40 15.68
C GLU A 36 -7.17 -8.17 14.44
N THR A 37 -6.29 -8.35 13.45
CA THR A 37 -6.58 -9.09 12.23
C THR A 37 -6.84 -10.57 12.50
N VAL A 38 -6.07 -11.22 13.38
CA VAL A 38 -6.28 -12.63 13.77
C VAL A 38 -7.68 -12.85 14.35
N LEU A 39 -8.15 -11.93 15.20
CA LEU A 39 -9.50 -11.99 15.78
C LEU A 39 -10.59 -11.80 14.70
N ALA A 40 -10.32 -10.97 13.69
CA ALA A 40 -11.25 -10.73 12.58
C ALA A 40 -11.32 -11.90 11.58
N VAL A 41 -10.21 -12.60 11.35
CA VAL A 41 -10.16 -13.82 10.51
C VAL A 41 -11.12 -14.90 11.06
N GLN A 42 -11.27 -15.02 12.38
CA GLN A 42 -12.26 -15.92 12.99
C GLN A 42 -13.71 -15.57 12.61
N GLN A 43 -13.97 -14.31 12.25
CA GLN A 43 -15.27 -13.81 11.80
C GLN A 43 -15.38 -13.68 10.27
N ASN A 44 -14.34 -14.07 9.52
CA ASN A 44 -14.27 -13.93 8.07
C ASN A 44 -14.47 -12.47 7.57
N GLU A 45 -14.18 -11.47 8.40
CA GLU A 45 -14.37 -10.05 8.08
C GLU A 45 -13.01 -9.39 7.81
N PRO A 46 -12.80 -8.74 6.66
CA PRO A 46 -11.64 -7.90 6.39
C PRO A 46 -11.61 -6.66 7.31
N VAL A 47 -10.50 -6.44 8.00
CA VAL A 47 -10.28 -5.29 8.89
C VAL A 47 -8.91 -4.68 8.66
N GLY A 48 -8.69 -3.49 9.24
CA GLY A 48 -7.37 -2.87 9.24
C GLY A 48 -7.06 -2.11 7.96
N ARG A 49 -5.79 -1.76 7.76
CA ARG A 49 -5.35 -0.98 6.60
C ARG A 49 -4.99 -1.90 5.43
N LEU A 50 -5.46 -1.56 4.25
CA LEU A 50 -5.07 -2.22 3.00
C LEU A 50 -4.35 -1.21 2.10
N ARG A 51 -3.04 -1.32 1.97
CA ARG A 51 -2.17 -0.45 1.17
C ARG A 51 -2.11 -0.98 -0.27
N VAL A 52 -2.65 -0.19 -1.19
CA VAL A 52 -2.76 -0.56 -2.61
C VAL A 52 -2.05 0.45 -3.48
N ASP A 53 -1.21 -0.02 -4.41
CA ASP A 53 -0.62 0.83 -5.45
C ASP A 53 -1.13 0.44 -6.84
N ALA A 54 -1.46 1.41 -7.69
CA ALA A 54 -1.91 1.17 -9.06
C ALA A 54 -1.49 2.30 -10.03
N PRO A 55 -1.39 2.05 -11.36
CA PRO A 55 -1.11 3.08 -12.36
C PRO A 55 -2.08 4.26 -12.26
N ALA A 56 -1.62 5.46 -12.59
CA ALA A 56 -2.36 6.67 -12.24
C ALA A 56 -3.73 6.77 -12.91
N THR A 57 -3.82 6.44 -14.19
CA THR A 57 -5.07 6.50 -14.97
C THR A 57 -5.87 5.20 -14.80
N PHE A 58 -5.23 4.05 -15.00
CA PHE A 58 -5.88 2.75 -14.89
C PHE A 58 -6.40 2.49 -13.47
N GLY A 59 -5.61 2.83 -12.46
CA GLY A 59 -5.96 2.73 -11.05
C GLY A 59 -7.23 3.50 -10.72
N ARG A 60 -7.31 4.78 -11.11
CA ARG A 60 -8.50 5.60 -10.87
C ARG A 60 -9.73 5.11 -11.62
N LEU A 61 -9.58 4.66 -12.87
CA LEU A 61 -10.72 4.26 -13.72
C LEU A 61 -11.21 2.83 -13.46
N ARG A 62 -10.30 1.93 -13.06
CA ARG A 62 -10.58 0.48 -13.03
C ARG A 62 -10.37 -0.17 -11.66
N VAL A 63 -9.38 0.28 -10.89
CA VAL A 63 -9.05 -0.33 -9.57
C VAL A 63 -9.84 0.33 -8.45
N TRP A 64 -9.98 1.66 -8.49
CA TRP A 64 -10.64 2.43 -7.45
C TRP A 64 -12.14 2.12 -7.28
N PRO A 65 -12.96 2.01 -8.36
CA PRO A 65 -14.39 1.73 -8.19
C PRO A 65 -14.73 0.39 -7.51
N PRO A 66 -14.10 -0.76 -7.84
CA PRO A 66 -14.35 -1.99 -7.10
C PRO A 66 -13.76 -1.96 -5.68
N LEU A 67 -12.64 -1.27 -5.45
CA LEU A 67 -12.05 -1.14 -4.12
C LEU A 67 -12.95 -0.33 -3.18
N LEU A 68 -13.55 0.75 -3.67
CA LEU A 68 -14.56 1.51 -2.92
C LEU A 68 -15.77 0.65 -2.55
N ARG A 69 -16.35 -0.07 -3.52
CA ARG A 69 -17.46 -1.00 -3.26
C ARG A 69 -17.08 -2.15 -2.32
N PHE A 70 -15.82 -2.52 -2.26
CA PHE A 70 -15.30 -3.48 -1.30
C PHE A 70 -15.23 -2.87 0.11
N ALA A 71 -14.68 -1.67 0.24
CA ALA A 71 -14.62 -0.95 1.52
C ALA A 71 -16.01 -0.58 2.07
N GLU A 72 -16.98 -0.26 1.21
CA GLU A 72 -18.38 -0.03 1.61
C GLU A 72 -19.01 -1.27 2.24
N ARG A 73 -18.67 -2.47 1.73
CA ARG A 73 -19.15 -3.75 2.27
C ARG A 73 -18.39 -4.17 3.52
N HIS A 74 -17.19 -3.62 3.74
CA HIS A 74 -16.31 -3.94 4.87
C HIS A 74 -15.88 -2.65 5.58
N PRO A 75 -16.75 -2.03 6.40
CA PRO A 75 -16.50 -0.70 6.98
C PRO A 75 -15.30 -0.63 7.94
N ARG A 76 -14.82 -1.78 8.41
CA ARG A 76 -13.63 -1.91 9.25
C ARG A 76 -12.33 -1.94 8.45
N LEU A 77 -12.41 -2.11 7.13
CA LEU A 77 -11.28 -2.00 6.21
C LEU A 77 -11.02 -0.55 5.84
N ARG A 78 -9.75 -0.14 5.89
CA ARG A 78 -9.30 1.21 5.56
C ARG A 78 -8.36 1.16 4.35
N PRO A 79 -8.87 1.33 3.11
CA PRO A 79 -8.01 1.36 1.95
C PRO A 79 -7.10 2.61 1.98
N HIS A 80 -5.81 2.39 1.78
CA HIS A 80 -4.81 3.43 1.60
C HIS A 80 -4.23 3.27 0.19
N VAL A 81 -4.55 4.19 -0.72
CA VAL A 81 -4.28 3.99 -2.15
C VAL A 81 -3.31 5.04 -2.68
N SER A 82 -2.24 4.57 -3.31
CA SER A 82 -1.30 5.38 -4.08
C SER A 82 -1.48 5.11 -5.58
N PHE A 83 -1.28 6.17 -6.37
CA PHE A 83 -1.45 6.13 -7.82
C PHE A 83 -0.14 6.53 -8.50
N THR A 84 0.64 5.53 -8.91
CA THR A 84 1.99 5.71 -9.48
C THR A 84 2.21 4.76 -10.64
N ASP A 85 2.94 5.21 -11.67
CA ASP A 85 3.26 4.39 -12.84
C ASP A 85 4.61 3.64 -12.70
N ARG A 86 5.34 3.86 -11.60
CA ARG A 86 6.60 3.14 -11.33
C ARG A 86 6.32 1.76 -10.71
N PHE A 87 7.25 0.83 -10.93
CA PHE A 87 7.32 -0.38 -10.13
C PHE A 87 7.94 -0.04 -8.77
N VAL A 88 7.07 0.20 -7.79
CA VAL A 88 7.42 0.45 -6.38
C VAL A 88 8.02 -0.81 -5.74
N ASP A 89 8.89 -0.68 -4.76
CA ASP A 89 9.28 -1.86 -3.96
C ASP A 89 8.16 -2.15 -2.94
N LEU A 90 7.49 -3.31 -3.07
CA LEU A 90 6.34 -3.61 -2.19
C LEU A 90 6.73 -3.75 -0.72
N LEU A 91 7.93 -4.28 -0.45
CA LEU A 91 8.37 -4.54 0.92
C LEU A 91 8.81 -3.23 1.57
N ASP A 92 9.67 -2.47 0.90
CA ASP A 92 10.21 -1.22 1.44
C ASP A 92 9.14 -0.12 1.55
N GLU A 93 8.20 -0.05 0.59
CA GLU A 93 7.08 0.92 0.63
C GLU A 93 5.87 0.40 1.44
N GLY A 94 5.93 -0.84 1.93
CA GLY A 94 4.87 -1.48 2.72
C GLY A 94 3.55 -1.61 1.95
N ILE A 95 3.59 -1.92 0.67
CA ILE A 95 2.41 -2.11 -0.18
C ILE A 95 1.95 -3.56 -0.09
N ASP A 96 0.68 -3.76 0.30
CA ASP A 96 0.08 -5.10 0.42
C ASP A 96 -0.28 -5.68 -0.95
N VAL A 97 -0.80 -4.84 -1.86
CA VAL A 97 -1.22 -5.24 -3.21
C VAL A 97 -0.85 -4.18 -4.23
N ALA A 98 -0.17 -4.57 -5.31
CA ALA A 98 0.03 -3.72 -6.47
C ALA A 98 -0.74 -4.23 -7.68
N VAL A 99 -1.43 -3.33 -8.38
CA VAL A 99 -1.96 -3.57 -9.73
C VAL A 99 -0.98 -2.96 -10.71
N ARG A 100 -0.53 -3.70 -11.73
CA ARG A 100 0.39 -3.18 -12.75
C ARG A 100 -0.01 -3.59 -14.15
N ILE A 101 0.39 -2.75 -15.10
CA ILE A 101 0.38 -3.04 -16.53
C ILE A 101 1.82 -3.41 -16.88
N GLY A 102 2.03 -4.63 -17.35
CA GLY A 102 3.36 -5.21 -17.53
C GLY A 102 3.42 -6.63 -16.99
N GLY A 103 4.43 -7.39 -17.41
CA GLY A 103 4.62 -8.79 -17.00
C GLY A 103 5.17 -8.92 -15.57
N PRO A 104 5.10 -10.14 -14.99
CA PRO A 104 5.61 -10.42 -13.64
C PRO A 104 7.13 -10.28 -13.52
N ASP A 105 7.85 -10.19 -14.64
CA ASP A 105 9.32 -10.17 -14.72
C ASP A 105 9.97 -9.00 -13.95
N HIS A 106 9.20 -7.99 -13.55
CA HIS A 106 9.66 -6.85 -12.75
C HIS A 106 9.67 -7.14 -11.25
N TRP A 107 9.15 -8.29 -10.82
CA TRP A 107 8.98 -8.65 -9.41
C TRP A 107 9.78 -9.92 -9.06
N PRO A 108 10.32 -10.01 -7.84
CA PRO A 108 10.93 -11.25 -7.37
C PRO A 108 9.92 -12.39 -7.29
N ALA A 109 10.40 -13.63 -7.44
CA ALA A 109 9.56 -14.84 -7.42
C ALA A 109 8.82 -15.07 -6.09
N SER A 110 9.21 -14.40 -5.02
CA SER A 110 8.51 -14.41 -3.73
C SER A 110 7.16 -13.70 -3.76
N ILE A 111 6.91 -12.86 -4.78
CA ILE A 111 5.66 -12.09 -4.91
C ILE A 111 4.68 -12.87 -5.80
N GLY A 112 3.54 -13.24 -5.22
CA GLY A 112 2.45 -13.87 -5.95
C GLY A 112 1.86 -12.93 -6.98
N CYS A 113 1.79 -13.38 -8.25
CA CYS A 113 1.24 -12.61 -9.35
C CYS A 113 -0.04 -13.24 -9.88
N ARG A 114 -1.08 -12.44 -10.10
CA ARG A 114 -2.34 -12.88 -10.71
C ARG A 114 -2.67 -12.03 -11.94
N HIS A 115 -2.91 -12.69 -13.07
CA HIS A 115 -3.35 -12.01 -14.28
C HIS A 115 -4.78 -11.50 -14.13
N LEU A 116 -4.99 -10.19 -14.31
CA LEU A 116 -6.32 -9.55 -14.22
C LEU A 116 -6.94 -9.29 -15.59
N GLY A 117 -6.13 -9.16 -16.64
CA GLY A 117 -6.60 -8.87 -17.99
C GLY A 117 -5.50 -8.31 -18.89
N ARG A 118 -5.91 -7.88 -20.08
CA ARG A 118 -5.00 -7.32 -21.11
C ARG A 118 -5.41 -5.90 -21.46
N GLU A 119 -4.42 -5.03 -21.59
CA GLU A 119 -4.59 -3.71 -22.19
C GLU A 119 -4.28 -3.79 -23.70
N ARG A 120 -5.02 -3.05 -24.52
CA ARG A 120 -4.73 -2.88 -25.95
C ARG A 120 -4.40 -1.41 -26.19
N LEU A 121 -3.18 -1.14 -26.63
CA LEU A 121 -2.83 0.16 -27.19
C LEU A 121 -3.48 0.28 -28.57
N LEU A 122 -4.23 1.36 -28.78
CA LEU A 122 -4.84 1.70 -30.07
C LEU A 122 -4.35 3.10 -30.47
N PHE A 123 -3.88 3.22 -31.70
CA PHE A 123 -3.53 4.52 -32.29
C PHE A 123 -4.79 5.10 -32.95
N CYS A 124 -5.16 6.31 -32.57
CA CYS A 124 -6.34 7.01 -33.08
C CYS A 124 -5.93 8.41 -33.56
N ALA A 125 -6.61 8.91 -34.59
CA ALA A 125 -6.51 10.29 -35.08
C ALA A 125 -7.92 10.80 -35.42
N SER A 126 -8.13 12.11 -35.31
CA SER A 126 -9.37 12.80 -35.67
C SER A 126 -9.29 13.41 -37.07
#